data_AF-A0AAV4ZFK4-F1
#
_entry.id   AF-A0AAV4ZFK4-F1
#
_cell.length_a   1.000
_cell.length_b   1.000
_cell.length_c   1.000
_cell.angle_alpha   90.00
_cell.angle_beta   90.00
_cell.angle_gamma   90.00
#
_symmetry.space_group_name_H-M   'P 1'
#
loop_
_entity.id
_entity.type
_entity.pdbx_description
1 polymer ?
#
loop_
_entity_poly.entity_id
_entity_poly.type
_entity_poly.pdbx_seq_one_letter_code
_entity_poly.pdbx_strand_id
1 'polypeptide(L)'
;MSRLTVDELAGAAATAFGFRWAAPLADALSREAGRTVAATQIHQWTSGARPVPAWVADTIVLVLKRRAHELQRQARATYAEAQHLERVLVPPLPDFEPDPDAEPEADNDLTPRMG
;
A
#
# COMPACT_ATOMS: atom_id res chain seq x y z
N MET A 1 -23.05 -18.57 -16.57
CA MET A 1 -22.79 -17.15 -16.25
C MET A 1 -22.85 -17.03 -14.73
N SER A 2 -21.71 -16.86 -14.05
CA SER A 2 -21.71 -16.63 -12.60
C SER A 2 -22.36 -15.28 -12.30
N ARG A 3 -23.32 -15.25 -11.37
CA ARG A 3 -23.94 -14.02 -10.90
C ARG A 3 -23.05 -13.44 -9.80
N LEU A 4 -22.57 -12.22 -9.97
CA LEU A 4 -21.93 -11.47 -8.88
C LEU A 4 -22.96 -11.26 -7.77
N THR A 5 -22.69 -11.83 -6.59
CA THR A 5 -23.52 -11.63 -5.42
C THR A 5 -23.27 -10.26 -4.80
N VAL A 6 -24.22 -9.82 -3.98
CA VAL A 6 -24.11 -8.55 -3.24
C VAL A 6 -22.90 -8.56 -2.30
N ASP A 7 -22.69 -9.66 -1.59
CA ASP A 7 -21.59 -9.81 -0.64
C ASP A 7 -20.23 -9.83 -1.35
N GLU A 8 -20.13 -10.47 -2.51
CA GLU A 8 -18.91 -10.44 -3.33
C GLU A 8 -18.60 -9.02 -3.83
N LEU A 9 -19.62 -8.28 -4.29
CA LEU A 9 -19.45 -6.89 -4.72
C LEU A 9 -18.97 -6.00 -3.57
N ALA A 10 -19.65 -6.07 -2.42
CA ALA A 10 -19.35 -5.26 -1.25
C ALA A 10 -17.98 -5.63 -0.66
N GLY A 11 -17.68 -6.92 -0.55
CA GLY A 11 -16.39 -7.42 -0.04
C GLY A 11 -15.23 -6.97 -0.91
N ALA A 12 -15.32 -7.17 -2.23
CA ALA A 12 -14.25 -6.77 -3.15
C ALA A 12 -14.04 -5.23 -3.16
N ALA A 13 -15.12 -4.46 -3.12
CA ALA A 13 -15.04 -3.01 -3.06
C ALA A 13 -14.45 -2.51 -1.74
N ALA A 14 -14.82 -3.11 -0.61
CA ALA A 14 -14.25 -2.78 0.70
C ALA A 14 -12.74 -3.09 0.73
N THR A 15 -12.29 -4.20 0.14
CA THR A 15 -10.86 -4.51 0.02
C THR A 15 -10.11 -3.48 -0.83
N ALA A 16 -10.70 -3.01 -1.92
CA ALA A 16 -10.01 -2.11 -2.86
C ALA A 16 -10.04 -0.62 -2.46
N PHE A 17 -11.09 -0.19 -1.75
CA PHE A 17 -11.34 1.22 -1.45
C PHE A 17 -11.52 1.53 0.06
N GLY A 18 -11.51 0.52 0.92
CA GLY A 18 -11.62 0.68 2.38
C GLY A 18 -13.05 0.87 2.89
N PHE A 19 -13.19 1.41 4.10
CA PHE A 19 -14.49 1.52 4.80
C PHE A 19 -15.54 2.35 4.04
N ARG A 20 -15.13 3.42 3.36
CA ARG A 20 -16.02 4.31 2.59
C ARG A 20 -15.94 4.01 1.09
N TRP A 21 -16.14 2.74 0.72
CA TRP A 21 -15.92 2.27 -0.65
C TRP A 21 -17.00 2.66 -1.67
N ALA A 22 -18.24 2.95 -1.26
CA ALA A 22 -19.36 3.09 -2.20
C ALA A 22 -19.20 4.25 -3.20
N ALA A 23 -18.76 5.42 -2.75
CA ALA A 23 -18.54 6.56 -3.64
C ALA A 23 -17.31 6.39 -4.56
N PRO A 24 -16.13 5.98 -4.05
CA PRO A 24 -14.99 5.63 -4.90
C PRO A 24 -15.31 4.54 -5.94
N LEU A 25 -16.08 3.52 -5.54
CA LEU A 25 -16.51 2.47 -6.44
C LEU A 25 -17.42 3.02 -7.55
N ALA A 26 -18.41 3.85 -7.20
CA ALA A 26 -19.31 4.46 -8.16
C ALA A 26 -18.55 5.27 -9.23
N ASP A 27 -17.57 6.06 -8.80
CA ASP A 27 -16.70 6.83 -9.69
C ASP A 27 -15.83 5.92 -10.57
N ALA A 28 -15.19 4.90 -9.99
CA ALA A 28 -14.38 3.95 -10.75
C ALA A 28 -15.19 3.15 -11.79
N LEU A 29 -16.37 2.67 -11.41
CA LEU A 29 -17.31 2.02 -12.35
C LEU A 29 -17.78 2.99 -13.43
N SER A 30 -17.98 4.27 -13.09
CA SER A 30 -18.42 5.25 -14.06
C SER A 30 -17.39 5.47 -15.16
N ARG A 31 -16.12 5.60 -14.76
CA ARG A 31 -15.00 5.77 -15.67
C ARG A 31 -14.80 4.55 -16.55
N GLU A 32 -14.83 3.35 -15.98
CA GLU A 32 -14.53 2.12 -16.71
C GLU A 32 -15.69 1.68 -17.61
N ALA A 33 -16.94 1.92 -17.20
CA ALA A 33 -18.12 1.59 -18.00
C ALA A 33 -18.52 2.70 -19.00
N GLY A 34 -17.89 3.87 -18.96
CA GLY A 34 -18.22 5.01 -19.82
C GLY A 34 -19.62 5.60 -19.60
N ARG A 35 -20.17 5.44 -18.38
CA ARG A 35 -21.50 5.96 -18.02
C ARG A 35 -21.56 6.39 -16.57
N THR A 36 -22.48 7.29 -16.22
CA THR A 36 -22.62 7.72 -14.84
C THR A 36 -23.21 6.63 -13.95
N VAL A 37 -22.54 6.35 -12.84
CA VAL A 37 -23.01 5.51 -11.74
C VAL A 37 -23.00 6.35 -10.47
N ALA A 38 -24.16 6.49 -9.84
CA ALA A 38 -24.29 7.23 -8.59
C ALA A 38 -24.08 6.33 -7.36
N ALA A 39 -23.59 6.89 -6.26
CA ALA A 39 -23.44 6.17 -4.99
C ALA A 39 -24.77 5.57 -4.50
N THR A 40 -25.90 6.23 -4.76
CA THR A 40 -27.25 5.70 -4.44
C THR A 40 -27.55 4.41 -5.21
N GLN A 41 -27.07 4.27 -6.45
CA GLN A 41 -27.25 3.04 -7.22
C GLN A 41 -26.44 1.89 -6.62
N ILE A 42 -25.21 2.16 -6.19
CA ILE A 42 -24.38 1.20 -5.46
C ILE A 42 -25.13 0.72 -4.21
N HIS A 43 -25.69 1.65 -3.44
CA HIS A 43 -26.44 1.31 -2.23
C HIS A 43 -27.68 0.46 -2.52
N GLN A 44 -28.42 0.77 -3.58
CA GLN A 44 -29.57 -0.03 -4.01
C GLN A 44 -29.19 -1.45 -4.42
N TRP A 45 -28.02 -1.62 -5.06
CA TRP A 45 -27.51 -2.93 -5.41
C TRP A 45 -27.12 -3.71 -4.15
N THR A 46 -26.41 -3.08 -3.22
CA THR A 46 -25.90 -3.76 -2.03
C THR A 46 -26.89 -3.94 -0.91
N SER A 47 -28.02 -3.22 -0.92
CA SER A 47 -29.14 -3.50 -0.01
C SER A 47 -30.07 -4.58 -0.56
N GLY A 48 -29.83 -5.07 -1.79
CA GLY A 48 -30.73 -5.98 -2.49
C GLY A 48 -32.01 -5.33 -3.01
N ALA A 49 -32.19 -4.02 -2.83
CA ALA A 49 -33.35 -3.29 -3.34
C ALA A 49 -33.44 -3.32 -4.87
N ARG A 50 -32.29 -3.45 -5.56
CA ARG A 50 -32.21 -3.71 -6.99
C ARG A 50 -31.16 -4.78 -7.29
N PRO A 51 -31.38 -5.66 -8.27
CA PRO A 51 -30.36 -6.61 -8.67
C PRO A 51 -29.14 -5.89 -9.26
N VAL A 52 -27.95 -6.46 -9.02
CA VAL A 52 -26.71 -6.01 -9.65
C VAL A 52 -26.81 -6.25 -11.16
N PRO A 53 -26.66 -5.22 -12.00
CA PRO A 53 -26.67 -5.40 -13.44
C PRO A 53 -25.51 -6.28 -13.93
N ALA A 54 -25.74 -7.12 -14.95
CA ALA A 54 -24.72 -8.05 -15.46
C ALA A 54 -23.40 -7.36 -15.85
N TRP A 55 -23.48 -6.19 -16.49
CA TRP A 55 -22.29 -5.42 -16.89
C TRP A 55 -21.42 -5.01 -15.70
N VAL A 56 -21.99 -4.83 -14.50
CA VAL A 56 -21.21 -4.49 -13.30
C VAL A 56 -20.27 -5.63 -12.94
N ALA A 57 -20.70 -6.88 -13.14
CA ALA A 57 -19.88 -8.06 -12.89
C ALA A 57 -18.64 -8.13 -13.80
N ASP A 58 -18.76 -7.69 -15.05
CA ASP A 58 -17.61 -7.64 -15.96
C ASP A 58 -16.70 -6.46 -15.65
N THR A 59 -17.29 -5.28 -15.39
CA THR A 59 -16.55 -4.04 -15.13
C THR A 59 -15.83 -4.05 -13.77
N ILE A 60 -16.40 -4.68 -12.74
CA ILE A 60 -15.80 -4.67 -11.40
C ILE A 60 -14.42 -5.33 -11.40
N VAL A 61 -14.22 -6.39 -12.18
CA VAL A 61 -12.92 -7.08 -12.28
C VAL A 61 -11.85 -6.13 -12.85
N LEU A 62 -12.20 -5.34 -13.86
CA LEU A 62 -11.30 -4.34 -14.45
C LEU A 62 -10.98 -3.22 -13.46
N VAL A 63 -11.99 -2.72 -12.76
CA VAL A 63 -11.83 -1.71 -11.70
C VAL A 63 -10.89 -2.19 -10.61
N LEU A 64 -11.07 -3.41 -10.11
CA LEU A 64 -10.23 -3.98 -9.05
C LEU A 64 -8.78 -4.17 -9.51
N LYS A 65 -8.56 -4.69 -10.72
CA LYS A 65 -7.20 -4.81 -11.30
C LYS A 65 -6.52 -3.46 -11.44
N ARG A 66 -7.22 -2.45 -11.98
CA ARG A 66 -6.71 -1.08 -12.11
C ARG A 66 -6.35 -0.49 -10.75
N ARG A 67 -7.23 -0.67 -9.76
CA ARG A 67 -7.01 -0.18 -8.39
C ARG A 67 -5.82 -0.85 -7.72
N ALA A 68 -5.63 -2.16 -7.91
CA ALA A 68 -4.46 -2.88 -7.41
C ALA A 68 -3.15 -2.30 -7.99
N HIS A 69 -3.11 -2.01 -9.29
CA HIS A 69 -1.96 -1.37 -9.92
C HIS A 69 -1.72 0.05 -9.40
N GLU A 70 -2.76 0.85 -9.16
CA GLU A 70 -2.64 2.16 -8.54
C GLU A 70 -2.04 2.07 -7.13
N LEU A 71 -2.53 1.16 -6.30
CA LEU A 71 -2.02 0.93 -4.95
C LEU A 71 -0.55 0.49 -4.97
N GLN A 72 -0.16 -0.37 -5.91
CA GLN A 72 1.24 -0.75 -6.09
C GLN A 72 2.13 0.44 -6.47
N ARG A 73 1.66 1.33 -7.37
CA ARG A 73 2.40 2.54 -7.72
C ARG A 73 2.54 3.49 -6.52
N GLN A 74 1.46 3.67 -5.77
CA GLN A 74 1.45 4.49 -4.55
C GLN A 74 2.42 3.92 -3.52
N ALA A 75 2.37 2.62 -3.24
CA ALA A 75 3.28 1.97 -2.29
C ALA A 75 4.75 2.16 -2.68
N ARG A 76 5.09 2.00 -3.97
CA ARG A 76 6.46 2.25 -4.46
C ARG A 76 6.89 3.70 -4.26
N ALA A 77 6.02 4.66 -4.57
CA ALA A 77 6.31 6.08 -4.39
C ALA A 77 6.51 6.44 -2.91
N THR A 78 5.62 5.96 -2.03
CA THR A 78 5.75 6.17 -0.58
C THR A 78 7.03 5.55 -0.03
N TYR A 79 7.42 4.37 -0.51
CA TYR A 79 8.66 3.72 -0.08
C TYR A 79 9.91 4.50 -0.53
N ALA A 80 9.93 5.00 -1.77
CA ALA A 80 11.02 5.83 -2.27
C ALA A 80 11.17 7.13 -1.46
N GLU A 81 10.04 7.76 -1.11
CA GLU A 81 10.03 8.96 -0.26
C GLU A 81 10.56 8.66 1.15
N ALA A 82 10.13 7.55 1.75
CA ALA A 82 10.62 7.12 3.06
C ALA A 82 12.15 6.92 3.06
N GLN A 83 12.69 6.25 2.03
CA GLN A 83 14.14 6.08 1.88
C GLN A 83 14.88 7.42 1.69
N HIS A 84 14.28 8.37 0.97
CA HIS A 84 14.86 9.70 0.82
C HIS A 84 14.93 10.40 2.18
N LEU A 85 13.85 10.39 2.95
CA LEU A 85 13.80 10.98 4.28
C LEU A 85 14.78 10.30 5.25
N GLU A 86 14.92 8.98 5.22
CA GLU A 86 15.91 8.26 6.03
C GLU A 86 17.34 8.75 5.76
N ARG A 87 17.72 8.95 4.50
CA ARG A 87 19.05 9.47 4.12
C ARG A 87 19.28 10.91 4.55
N VAL A 88 18.23 11.73 4.57
CA VAL A 88 18.31 13.14 4.98
C VAL A 88 18.37 13.26 6.50
N LEU A 89 17.59 12.45 7.22
CA LEU A 89 17.45 12.53 8.68
C LEU A 89 18.54 11.76 9.44
N VAL A 90 19.09 10.70 8.85
CA VAL A 90 20.23 9.96 9.41
C VAL A 90 21.46 10.29 8.56
N PRO A 91 22.20 11.36 8.89
CA PRO A 91 23.46 11.61 8.21
C PRO A 91 24.37 10.39 8.40
N PRO A 92 25.12 9.98 7.37
CA PRO A 92 26.17 9.00 7.56
C PRO A 92 27.06 9.50 8.69
N LEU A 93 27.36 8.62 9.66
CA LEU A 93 28.40 8.92 10.63
C LEU A 93 29.64 9.34 9.82
N PRO A 94 30.32 10.43 10.20
CA PRO A 94 31.59 10.73 9.57
C PRO A 94 32.42 9.45 9.59
N ASP A 95 33.02 9.11 8.46
CA ASP A 95 33.94 7.98 8.39
C ASP A 95 34.86 8.10 9.60
N PHE A 96 34.85 7.09 10.47
CA PHE A 96 35.81 6.98 11.54
C PHE A 96 37.13 6.73 10.80
N GLU A 97 37.81 7.78 10.36
CA GLU A 97 39.20 7.67 9.93
C GLU A 97 39.91 7.03 11.13
N PRO A 98 40.38 5.77 11.01
CA PRO A 98 41.21 5.21 12.06
C PRO A 98 42.40 6.15 12.15
N ASP A 99 42.56 6.79 13.31
CA ASP A 99 43.70 7.67 13.56
C ASP A 99 44.97 6.87 13.23
N PRO A 100 45.71 7.23 12.16
CA PRO A 100 46.89 6.49 11.77
C PRO A 100 47.99 6.56 12.84
N ASP A 101 47.86 7.50 13.78
CA ASP A 101 48.75 7.70 14.93
C ASP A 101 48.17 7.13 16.23
N ALA A 102 47.06 6.36 16.19
CA ALA A 102 46.62 5.58 17.33
C ALA A 102 47.67 4.50 17.64
N GLU A 103 48.62 4.85 18.50
CA GLU A 103 49.59 3.91 19.05
C GLU A 103 48.83 2.72 19.65
N PRO A 104 49.19 1.47 19.32
CA PRO A 104 48.54 0.32 19.91
C PRO A 104 48.72 0.41 21.42
N GLU A 105 47.61 0.48 22.16
CA GLU A 105 47.64 0.42 23.62
C GLU A 105 48.47 -0.80 24.01
N ALA A 106 49.63 -0.54 24.61
CA ALA A 106 50.56 -1.57 24.99
C ALA A 106 49.83 -2.57 25.88
N ASP A 107 49.78 -3.81 25.39
CA ASP A 107 49.26 -4.98 26.06
C ASP A 107 49.90 -5.04 27.45
N ASN A 108 49.19 -4.54 28.45
CA ASN A 108 49.68 -4.44 29.81
C ASN A 108 49.47 -5.82 30.44
N ASP A 109 50.27 -6.77 29.94
CA ASP A 109 50.28 -8.17 30.35
C ASP A 109 50.80 -8.23 31.79
N LEU A 110 49.83 -8.16 32.70
CA LEU A 110 49.93 -8.43 34.12
C LEU A 110 50.47 -9.85 34.34
N THR A 111 51.79 -10.00 34.27
CA THR A 111 52.45 -11.20 34.79
C THR A 111 52.76 -10.99 36.29
N PRO A 112 52.19 -11.80 37.19
CA PRO A 112 52.43 -11.67 38.62
C PRO A 112 53.84 -12.19 38.93
N ARG A 113 54.69 -11.31 39.48
CA ARG A 113 55.96 -11.72 40.09
C ARG A 113 55.66 -12.48 41.39
N MET A 114 55.74 -13.79 41.33
CA MET A 114 55.89 -14.64 42.52
C MET A 114 57.32 -14.50 43.04
N GLY A 115 57.45 -14.13 44.31
CA GLY A 115 58.68 -14.10 45.11
C GLY A 115 58.33 -14.31 46.57
#